data_AF-H3GGI2-F1
#
_entry.id   AF-H3GGI2-F1
#
_cell.length_a   1.000
_cell.length_b   1.000
_cell.length_c   1.000
_cell.angle_alpha   90.00
_cell.angle_beta   90.00
_cell.angle_gamma   90.00
#
_symmetry.space_group_name_H-M   'P 1'
#
loop_
_entity.id
_entity.type
_entity.pdbx_description
1 polymer ?
#
loop_
_entity_poly.entity_id
_entity_poly.type
_entity_poly.pdbx_seq_one_letter_code
_entity_poly.pdbx_strand_id
1 'polypeptide(L)'
;MSSADASLQLRIMSVFTTRAILAGFMVVTQLLNIVRASGTAALGYLESVYSGREPPLKGIEERIIRLAGKGSDVTEVSMVRYGAHILPVFEDPAQHRHLVAQWSLNGRVPAFELRMMPKAPLPKDEELSVEDASQAYRLVERQTALALQRPFRSLCVLLGDSRQPCDLGGESPVSLRERMRLKQEVNVLIDSKAPLLLEVLRWCERFVDDRKTLVLDVTPHNFTPLRLLLEHHGYSVLTPAEAVEFEERERVEIAAEAKAKAEVEEQDRRHRQELEEQELVLTGTLWLSGRQRGAENAAASQDTSTTDEKDKVAPKGTEKEKRQAKSDEAPAARRAATINAVHATLTSGDGVSDPRRCCVLINQPFGLEHLDELAEDAGEKFHPVCAAEIYDDYFRQVRVWTRMGHSAAVIQRELDQRFEPVRGSLDAIAALNQTRTESKQRQHFLGSK
;
A
#
# COMPACT_ATOMS: atom_id res chain seq x y z
N MET A 1 -81.61 46.92 -0.34
CA MET A 1 -80.98 46.06 0.68
C MET A 1 -81.11 46.75 2.02
N SER A 2 -81.69 46.07 3.02
CA SER A 2 -81.87 46.66 4.35
C SER A 2 -80.52 46.75 5.08
N SER A 3 -80.34 47.73 5.96
CA SER A 3 -79.16 47.80 6.85
C SER A 3 -79.01 46.53 7.70
N ALA A 4 -80.13 45.85 7.99
CA ALA A 4 -80.15 44.55 8.66
C ALA A 4 -79.47 43.46 7.82
N ASP A 5 -79.72 43.41 6.50
CA ASP A 5 -79.14 42.39 5.60
C ASP A 5 -77.62 42.57 5.45
N ALA A 6 -77.16 43.82 5.38
CA ALA A 6 -75.74 44.14 5.32
C ALA A 6 -75.01 43.72 6.62
N SER A 7 -75.65 43.92 7.78
CA SER A 7 -75.09 43.49 9.07
C SER A 7 -75.01 41.96 9.20
N LEU A 8 -75.98 41.23 8.65
CA LEU A 8 -75.99 39.78 8.61
C LEU A 8 -74.90 39.23 7.69
N GLN A 9 -74.75 39.81 6.48
CA GLN A 9 -73.70 39.41 5.54
C GLN A 9 -72.29 39.66 6.11
N LEU A 10 -72.06 40.78 6.80
CA LEU A 10 -70.78 41.06 7.47
C LEU A 10 -70.49 40.06 8.58
N ARG A 11 -71.49 39.65 9.38
CA ARG A 11 -71.32 38.60 10.40
C ARG A 11 -71.02 37.24 9.79
N ILE A 12 -71.68 36.89 8.69
CA ILE A 12 -71.42 35.64 7.98
C ILE A 12 -70.00 35.64 7.40
N MET A 13 -69.60 36.73 6.73
CA MET A 13 -68.23 36.88 6.21
C MET A 13 -67.18 36.86 7.32
N SER A 14 -67.43 37.48 8.48
CA SER A 14 -66.46 37.46 9.58
C SER A 14 -66.31 36.07 10.19
N VAL A 15 -67.40 35.29 10.30
CA VAL A 15 -67.37 33.89 10.74
C VAL A 15 -66.64 32.99 9.72
N PHE A 16 -66.89 33.18 8.42
CA PHE A 16 -66.16 32.44 7.38
C PHE A 16 -64.66 32.80 7.36
N THR A 17 -64.32 34.07 7.49
CA THR A 17 -62.94 34.54 7.50
C THR A 17 -62.19 34.04 8.72
N THR A 18 -62.78 34.11 9.91
CA THR A 18 -62.17 33.57 11.15
C THR A 18 -62.00 32.06 11.07
N ARG A 19 -62.99 31.31 10.56
CA ARG A 19 -62.86 29.86 10.36
C ARG A 19 -61.77 29.51 9.35
N ALA A 20 -61.63 30.28 8.26
CA ALA A 20 -60.58 30.08 7.26
C ALA A 20 -59.18 30.38 7.84
N ILE A 21 -59.03 31.45 8.63
CA ILE A 21 -57.78 31.79 9.32
C ILE A 21 -57.41 30.70 10.32
N LEU A 22 -58.36 30.25 11.14
CA LEU A 22 -58.14 29.17 12.11
C LEU A 22 -57.78 27.84 11.42
N ALA A 23 -58.47 27.49 10.32
CA ALA A 23 -58.14 26.31 9.54
C ALA A 23 -56.73 26.41 8.92
N GLY A 24 -56.36 27.57 8.37
CA GLY A 24 -55.00 27.81 7.85
C GLY A 24 -53.93 27.67 8.95
N PHE A 25 -54.19 28.21 10.14
CA PHE A 25 -53.28 28.07 11.28
C PHE A 25 -53.16 26.61 11.77
N MET A 26 -54.27 25.85 11.76
CA MET A 26 -54.25 24.42 12.09
C MET A 26 -53.40 23.61 11.10
N VAL A 27 -53.48 23.91 9.79
CA VAL A 27 -52.65 23.23 8.78
C VAL A 27 -51.16 23.54 9.00
N VAL A 28 -50.81 24.80 9.24
CA VAL A 28 -49.40 25.20 9.49
C VAL A 28 -48.85 24.56 10.76
N THR A 29 -49.63 24.53 11.84
CA THR A 29 -49.21 23.90 13.11
C THR A 29 -49.09 22.38 12.98
N GLN A 30 -49.98 21.72 12.23
CA GLN A 30 -49.83 20.29 11.91
C GLN A 30 -48.56 20.02 11.11
N LEU A 31 -48.23 20.85 10.13
CA LEU A 31 -47.02 20.70 9.32
C LEU A 31 -45.75 20.88 10.15
N LEU A 32 -45.72 21.89 11.04
CA LEU A 32 -44.62 22.09 11.98
C LEU A 32 -44.47 20.92 12.96
N ASN A 33 -45.58 20.34 13.43
CA ASN A 33 -45.55 19.17 14.30
C ASN A 33 -45.02 17.92 13.58
N ILE A 34 -45.38 17.72 12.31
CA ILE A 34 -44.83 16.63 11.49
C ILE A 34 -43.33 16.82 11.27
N VAL A 35 -42.89 18.04 10.94
CA VAL A 35 -41.46 18.35 10.77
C VAL A 35 -40.69 18.13 12.06
N ARG A 36 -41.21 18.59 13.20
CA ARG A 36 -40.58 18.38 14.51
C ARG A 36 -40.56 16.91 14.89
N ALA A 37 -41.66 16.18 14.73
CA ALA A 37 -41.73 14.74 15.00
C ALA A 37 -40.76 13.95 14.11
N SER A 38 -40.66 14.31 12.83
CA SER A 38 -39.73 13.69 11.87
C SER A 38 -38.27 13.99 12.24
N GLY A 39 -37.95 15.22 12.64
CA GLY A 39 -36.62 15.59 13.11
C GLY A 39 -36.23 14.87 14.40
N THR A 40 -37.16 14.75 15.36
CA THR A 40 -36.93 14.04 16.62
C THR A 40 -36.80 12.53 16.39
N ALA A 41 -37.59 11.95 15.49
CA ALA A 41 -37.49 10.55 15.10
C ALA A 41 -36.19 10.26 14.34
N ALA A 42 -35.73 11.17 13.48
CA ALA A 42 -34.46 11.03 12.78
C ALA A 42 -33.28 11.11 13.75
N LEU A 43 -33.30 12.03 14.70
CA LEU A 43 -32.27 12.12 15.76
C LEU A 43 -32.31 10.90 16.69
N GLY A 44 -33.49 10.42 17.07
CA GLY A 44 -33.65 9.24 17.90
C GLY A 44 -33.22 7.95 17.19
N TYR A 45 -33.49 7.82 15.89
CA TYR A 45 -33.00 6.72 15.07
C TYR A 45 -31.48 6.79 14.89
N LEU A 46 -30.95 7.98 14.64
CA LEU A 46 -29.50 8.23 14.55
C LEU A 46 -28.80 7.89 15.87
N GLU A 47 -29.35 8.30 17.02
CA GLU A 47 -28.86 7.90 18.34
C GLU A 47 -29.01 6.39 18.58
N SER A 48 -30.09 5.77 18.12
CA SER A 48 -30.31 4.32 18.22
C SER A 48 -29.33 3.54 17.35
N VAL A 49 -29.01 4.03 16.16
CA VAL A 49 -27.96 3.51 15.28
C VAL A 49 -26.60 3.67 15.91
N TYR A 50 -26.27 4.88 16.40
CA TYR A 50 -25.01 5.15 17.09
C TYR A 50 -24.86 4.36 18.39
N SER A 51 -25.96 3.98 19.04
CA SER A 51 -25.94 3.17 20.26
C SER A 51 -26.15 1.67 20.02
N GLY A 52 -26.17 1.23 18.76
CA GLY A 52 -26.32 -0.19 18.38
C GLY A 52 -27.70 -0.81 18.67
N ARG A 53 -28.74 0.01 18.85
CA ARG A 53 -30.12 -0.40 19.18
C ARG A 53 -30.98 -0.76 17.95
N GLU A 54 -30.51 -0.46 16.75
CA GLU A 54 -31.15 -0.86 15.48
C GLU A 54 -30.51 -2.14 14.90
N PRO A 55 -31.29 -3.11 14.40
CA PRO A 55 -30.77 -4.40 13.98
C PRO A 55 -29.87 -4.24 12.74
N PRO A 56 -28.59 -4.66 12.81
CA PRO A 56 -27.65 -4.48 11.71
C PRO A 56 -27.99 -5.35 10.50
N LEU A 57 -28.85 -6.36 10.61
CA LEU A 57 -29.05 -7.37 9.57
C LEU A 57 -30.26 -7.11 8.65
N LYS A 58 -30.91 -5.95 8.74
CA LYS A 58 -32.14 -5.69 7.97
C LYS A 58 -31.80 -5.27 6.53
N GLY A 59 -32.30 -6.04 5.55
CA GLY A 59 -32.25 -5.68 4.13
C GLY A 59 -30.96 -6.04 3.37
N ILE A 60 -30.01 -6.73 4.01
CA ILE A 60 -28.79 -7.21 3.36
C ILE A 60 -28.65 -8.72 3.64
N GLU A 61 -28.54 -9.52 2.57
CA GLU A 61 -28.44 -10.99 2.69
C GLU A 61 -27.11 -11.44 3.31
N GLU A 62 -26.06 -10.64 3.14
CA GLU A 62 -24.72 -10.92 3.65
C GLU A 62 -24.10 -9.66 4.26
N ARG A 63 -23.66 -9.76 5.52
CA ARG A 63 -23.01 -8.66 6.23
C ARG A 63 -21.67 -9.11 6.81
N ILE A 64 -20.67 -8.25 6.67
CA ILE A 64 -19.31 -8.44 7.16
C ILE A 64 -19.12 -7.54 8.36
N ILE A 65 -18.91 -8.11 9.54
CA ILE A 65 -18.60 -7.34 10.73
C ILE A 65 -17.08 -7.28 10.84
N ARG A 66 -16.50 -6.08 10.78
CA ARG A 66 -15.05 -5.90 10.85
C ARG A 66 -14.68 -5.13 12.11
N LEU A 67 -13.98 -5.81 13.02
CA LEU A 67 -13.38 -5.18 14.19
C LEU A 67 -12.12 -4.42 13.71
N ALA A 68 -12.23 -3.10 13.63
CA ALA A 68 -11.23 -2.24 13.01
C ALA A 68 -10.32 -1.53 14.03
N GLY A 69 -10.51 -1.81 15.33
CA GLY A 69 -9.71 -1.22 16.41
C GLY A 69 -9.78 0.31 16.41
N LYS A 70 -8.65 0.97 16.69
CA LYS A 70 -8.50 2.43 16.59
C LYS A 70 -8.54 2.96 15.16
N GLY A 71 -8.42 2.12 14.13
CA GLY A 71 -8.41 2.52 12.72
C GLY A 71 -7.86 1.40 11.82
N SER A 72 -8.27 1.37 10.55
CA SER A 72 -7.84 0.33 9.62
C SER A 72 -7.98 0.77 8.15
N ASP A 73 -6.85 0.89 7.47
CA ASP A 73 -6.79 1.25 6.04
C ASP A 73 -7.47 0.21 5.15
N VAL A 74 -7.34 -1.07 5.52
CA VAL A 74 -8.05 -2.18 4.86
C VAL A 74 -9.56 -2.01 4.98
N THR A 75 -10.03 -1.51 6.13
CA THR A 75 -11.47 -1.27 6.33
C THR A 75 -11.98 -0.16 5.44
N GLU A 76 -11.21 0.92 5.29
CA GLU A 76 -11.53 2.00 4.35
C GLU A 76 -11.64 1.48 2.91
N VAL A 77 -10.64 0.71 2.43
CA VAL A 77 -10.67 0.08 1.10
C VAL A 77 -11.89 -0.82 0.93
N SER A 78 -12.19 -1.67 1.92
CA SER A 78 -13.37 -2.55 1.88
C SER A 78 -14.68 -1.75 1.83
N MET A 79 -14.76 -0.65 2.57
CA MET A 79 -15.96 0.20 2.59
C MET A 79 -16.17 0.89 1.23
N VAL A 80 -15.10 1.35 0.58
CA VAL A 80 -15.15 1.88 -0.80
C VAL A 80 -15.70 0.83 -1.78
N ARG A 81 -15.24 -0.42 -1.67
CA ARG A 81 -15.59 -1.49 -2.62
C ARG A 81 -16.96 -2.12 -2.37
N TYR A 82 -17.40 -2.24 -1.13
CA TYR A 82 -18.60 -3.02 -0.76
C TYR A 82 -19.68 -2.21 -0.04
N GLY A 83 -19.40 -0.96 0.34
CA GLY A 83 -20.34 -0.05 0.99
C GLY A 83 -21.07 -0.70 2.16
N ALA A 84 -22.41 -0.71 2.07
CA ALA A 84 -23.31 -1.16 3.13
C ALA A 84 -23.17 -2.64 3.54
N HIS A 85 -22.44 -3.47 2.77
CA HIS A 85 -22.14 -4.85 3.16
C HIS A 85 -21.09 -4.95 4.28
N ILE A 86 -20.25 -3.92 4.46
CA ILE A 86 -19.28 -3.86 5.57
C ILE A 86 -19.93 -3.10 6.72
N LEU A 87 -20.03 -3.76 7.87
CA LEU A 87 -20.27 -3.16 9.16
C LEU A 87 -18.93 -3.05 9.91
N PRO A 88 -18.17 -1.97 9.70
CA PRO A 88 -16.98 -1.71 10.49
C PRO A 88 -17.33 -1.44 11.97
N VAL A 89 -16.42 -1.77 12.88
CA VAL A 89 -16.57 -1.56 14.33
C VAL A 89 -15.28 -0.94 14.82
N PHE A 90 -15.31 0.37 15.07
CA PHE A 90 -14.19 1.13 15.60
C PHE A 90 -14.27 1.24 17.12
N GLU A 91 -13.10 1.27 17.78
CA GLU A 91 -12.96 1.60 19.20
C GLU A 91 -13.30 3.07 19.46
N ASP A 92 -12.81 3.98 18.61
CA ASP A 92 -13.08 5.42 18.68
C ASP A 92 -13.65 5.94 17.34
N PRO A 93 -14.99 5.95 17.17
CA PRO A 93 -15.60 6.45 15.94
C PRO A 93 -15.41 7.96 15.73
N ALA A 94 -15.02 8.72 16.76
CA ALA A 94 -14.77 10.15 16.63
C ALA A 94 -13.51 10.46 15.81
N GLN A 95 -12.57 9.52 15.71
CA GLN A 95 -11.37 9.65 14.87
C GLN A 95 -11.66 9.42 13.38
N HIS A 96 -12.76 8.72 13.07
CA HIS A 96 -13.13 8.31 11.71
C HIS A 96 -14.39 9.00 11.19
N ARG A 97 -14.63 10.25 11.63
CA ARG A 97 -15.83 11.02 11.27
C ARG A 97 -16.09 11.10 9.77
N HIS A 98 -15.03 11.15 8.95
CA HIS A 98 -15.15 11.18 7.49
C HIS A 98 -15.73 9.86 6.95
N LEU A 99 -15.21 8.70 7.36
CA LEU A 99 -15.76 7.39 7.00
C LEU A 99 -17.19 7.21 7.54
N VAL A 100 -17.44 7.66 8.77
CA VAL A 100 -18.78 7.64 9.37
C VAL A 100 -19.74 8.45 8.51
N ALA A 101 -19.43 9.71 8.20
CA ALA A 101 -20.29 10.58 7.40
C ALA A 101 -20.59 9.98 6.02
N GLN A 102 -19.54 9.48 5.35
CA GLN A 102 -19.62 8.95 4.00
C GLN A 102 -20.45 7.66 3.92
N TRP A 103 -20.22 6.71 4.83
CA TRP A 103 -20.73 5.34 4.67
C TRP A 103 -21.91 4.99 5.57
N SER A 104 -22.11 5.73 6.67
CA SER A 104 -23.33 5.59 7.50
C SER A 104 -24.53 6.35 6.94
N LEU A 105 -24.36 7.06 5.80
CA LEU A 105 -25.33 8.03 5.28
C LEU A 105 -25.75 9.03 6.39
N ASN A 106 -24.77 9.58 7.11
CA ASN A 106 -24.97 10.40 8.32
C ASN A 106 -25.85 9.72 9.38
N GLY A 107 -25.62 8.44 9.68
CA GLY A 107 -26.34 7.67 10.71
C GLY A 107 -27.67 7.06 10.26
N ARG A 108 -27.99 7.06 8.95
CA ARG A 108 -29.19 6.39 8.41
C ARG A 108 -29.02 4.88 8.27
N VAL A 109 -27.78 4.40 8.11
CA VAL A 109 -27.44 2.99 8.05
C VAL A 109 -26.61 2.64 9.28
N PRO A 110 -26.86 1.49 9.95
CA PRO A 110 -26.04 1.05 11.06
C PRO A 110 -24.59 0.99 10.63
N ALA A 111 -23.78 1.84 11.25
CA ALA A 111 -22.36 1.89 10.99
C ALA A 111 -21.51 1.64 12.24
N PHE A 112 -21.89 2.04 13.48
CA PHE A 112 -21.00 1.86 14.65
C PHE A 112 -21.69 1.97 16.03
N GLU A 113 -21.34 1.04 16.95
CA GLU A 113 -20.78 1.21 18.32
C GLU A 113 -20.87 -0.14 19.06
N LEU A 114 -19.75 -0.68 19.56
CA LEU A 114 -19.74 -1.86 20.44
C LEU A 114 -20.05 -1.43 21.88
N ARG A 115 -21.27 -0.91 22.12
CA ARG A 115 -21.70 -0.46 23.47
C ARG A 115 -22.15 -1.61 24.39
N MET A 116 -21.63 -2.81 24.16
CA MET A 116 -21.85 -3.98 25.00
C MET A 116 -20.80 -4.10 26.12
N MET A 117 -19.76 -3.26 26.13
CA MET A 117 -18.78 -3.22 27.23
C MET A 117 -19.17 -2.17 28.27
N PRO A 118 -19.02 -2.46 29.57
CA PRO A 118 -19.41 -1.56 30.64
C PRO A 118 -18.68 -0.22 30.51
N LYS A 119 -19.37 0.84 30.94
CA LYS A 119 -18.99 2.27 30.92
C LYS A 119 -17.68 2.62 31.65
N ALA A 120 -16.92 1.62 32.11
CA ALA A 120 -15.59 1.83 32.65
C ALA A 120 -14.66 2.16 31.47
N PRO A 121 -13.87 3.24 31.54
CA PRO A 121 -12.82 3.45 30.56
C PRO A 121 -11.89 2.24 30.60
N LEU A 122 -11.81 1.49 29.50
CA LEU A 122 -10.71 0.57 29.28
C LEU A 122 -9.40 1.35 29.50
N PRO A 123 -8.39 0.77 30.17
CA PRO A 123 -7.06 1.38 30.24
C PRO A 123 -6.64 1.81 28.83
N LYS A 124 -6.07 3.02 28.69
CA LYS A 124 -5.81 3.68 27.39
C LYS A 124 -4.94 2.86 26.40
N ASP A 125 -4.39 1.75 26.84
CA ASP A 125 -3.36 0.96 26.16
C ASP A 125 -3.75 -0.51 25.92
N GLU A 126 -4.94 -0.97 26.32
CA GLU A 126 -5.39 -2.33 26.01
C GLU A 126 -6.09 -2.38 24.64
N GLU A 127 -5.35 -2.78 23.62
CA GLU A 127 -5.90 -3.17 22.31
C GLU A 127 -6.78 -4.41 22.44
N LEU A 128 -7.84 -4.50 21.63
CA LEU A 128 -8.73 -5.66 21.60
C LEU A 128 -7.95 -6.95 21.33
N SER A 129 -7.94 -7.88 22.29
CA SER A 129 -7.23 -9.15 22.14
C SER A 129 -7.96 -10.11 21.19
N VAL A 130 -7.23 -11.10 20.65
CA VAL A 130 -7.82 -12.17 19.83
C VAL A 130 -8.85 -12.97 20.63
N GLU A 131 -8.63 -13.14 21.95
CA GLU A 131 -9.57 -13.79 22.86
C GLU A 131 -10.89 -13.01 22.92
N ASP A 132 -10.83 -11.71 23.19
CA ASP A 132 -12.01 -10.86 23.32
C ASP A 132 -12.80 -10.79 22.00
N ALA A 133 -12.08 -10.62 20.89
CA ALA A 133 -12.66 -10.62 19.55
C ALA A 133 -13.37 -11.95 19.23
N SER A 134 -12.76 -13.08 19.60
CA SER A 134 -13.35 -14.40 19.39
C SER A 134 -14.61 -14.63 20.23
N GLN A 135 -14.61 -14.19 21.49
CA GLN A 135 -15.79 -14.28 22.36
C GLN A 135 -16.92 -13.40 21.85
N ALA A 136 -16.61 -12.17 21.44
CA ALA A 136 -17.58 -11.27 20.82
C ALA A 136 -18.20 -11.90 19.55
N TYR A 137 -17.37 -12.50 18.68
CA TYR A 137 -17.83 -13.23 17.51
C TYR A 137 -18.81 -14.36 17.88
N ARG A 138 -18.48 -15.19 18.88
CA ARG A 138 -19.36 -16.29 19.32
C ARG A 138 -20.70 -15.81 19.86
N LEU A 139 -20.71 -14.67 20.57
CA LEU A 139 -21.94 -14.05 21.04
C LEU A 139 -22.82 -13.58 19.87
N VAL A 140 -22.22 -12.91 18.88
CA VAL A 140 -22.93 -12.45 17.68
C VAL A 140 -23.46 -13.64 16.88
N GLU A 141 -22.66 -14.67 16.67
CA GLU A 141 -23.05 -15.91 16.00
C GLU A 141 -24.25 -16.57 16.70
N ARG A 142 -24.20 -16.71 18.02
CA ARG A 142 -25.30 -17.29 18.81
C ARG A 142 -26.58 -16.45 18.74
N GLN A 143 -26.49 -15.14 18.89
CA GLN A 143 -27.66 -14.25 18.81
C GLN A 143 -28.28 -14.25 17.41
N THR A 144 -27.44 -14.24 16.38
CA THR A 144 -27.87 -14.30 14.99
C THR A 144 -28.58 -15.61 14.69
N ALA A 145 -28.09 -16.73 15.24
CA ALA A 145 -28.75 -18.02 15.11
C ALA A 145 -30.14 -18.11 15.74
N LEU A 146 -30.38 -17.36 16.82
CA LEU A 146 -31.69 -17.27 17.44
C LEU A 146 -32.65 -16.36 16.64
N ALA A 147 -32.12 -15.32 16.01
CA ALA A 147 -32.90 -14.31 15.30
C ALA A 147 -33.26 -14.71 13.85
N LEU A 148 -32.40 -15.47 13.17
CA LEU A 148 -32.61 -15.88 11.79
C LEU A 148 -33.41 -17.17 11.68
N GLN A 149 -34.52 -17.13 10.94
CA GLN A 149 -35.35 -18.30 10.64
C GLN A 149 -34.72 -19.25 9.59
N ARG A 150 -33.59 -18.87 9.01
CA ARG A 150 -32.91 -19.61 7.93
C ARG A 150 -31.52 -20.05 8.40
N PRO A 151 -31.02 -21.20 7.94
CA PRO A 151 -29.63 -21.58 8.18
C PRO A 151 -28.73 -20.49 7.59
N PHE A 152 -27.82 -19.97 8.41
CA PHE A 152 -26.82 -18.99 8.01
C PHE A 152 -25.44 -19.57 8.32
N ARG A 153 -24.44 -19.10 7.57
CA ARG A 153 -23.06 -19.52 7.73
C ARG A 153 -22.22 -18.33 8.17
N SER A 154 -21.40 -18.54 9.18
CA SER A 154 -20.50 -17.54 9.75
C SER A 154 -19.06 -18.07 9.75
N LEU A 155 -18.10 -17.15 9.57
CA LEU A 155 -16.68 -17.43 9.66
C LEU A 155 -15.98 -16.26 10.34
N CYS A 156 -15.15 -16.56 11.33
CA CYS A 156 -14.20 -15.64 11.91
C CYS A 156 -12.88 -15.69 11.13
N VAL A 157 -12.44 -14.55 10.61
CA VAL A 157 -11.22 -14.41 9.81
C VAL A 157 -10.30 -13.40 10.49
N LEU A 158 -9.04 -13.76 10.69
CA LEU A 158 -8.02 -12.90 11.28
C LEU A 158 -6.94 -12.58 10.23
N LEU A 159 -6.55 -11.31 10.14
CA LEU A 159 -5.32 -10.89 9.48
C LEU A 159 -4.26 -10.71 10.57
N GLY A 160 -3.21 -11.52 10.55
CA GLY A 160 -2.19 -11.51 11.60
C GLY A 160 -0.91 -12.21 11.19
N ASP A 161 0.17 -11.95 11.91
CA ASP A 161 1.46 -12.62 11.68
C ASP A 161 1.38 -14.06 12.20
N SER A 162 1.34 -15.03 11.30
CA SER A 162 1.13 -16.44 11.67
C SER A 162 2.21 -17.02 12.57
N ARG A 163 3.41 -16.43 12.54
CA ARG A 163 4.59 -16.84 13.29
C ARG A 163 4.83 -15.98 14.52
N GLN A 164 3.93 -15.03 14.79
CA GLN A 164 4.02 -14.23 16.00
C GLN A 164 4.00 -15.15 17.22
N PRO A 165 5.01 -15.08 18.11
CA PRO A 165 5.01 -15.85 19.33
C PRO A 165 3.87 -15.36 20.23
N CYS A 166 3.07 -16.30 20.71
CA CYS A 166 1.99 -16.09 21.65
C CYS A 166 2.32 -16.83 22.94
N ASP A 167 2.19 -16.13 24.06
CA ASP A 167 2.27 -16.74 25.37
C ASP A 167 0.92 -17.40 25.70
N LEU A 168 0.96 -18.69 26.06
CA LEU A 168 -0.20 -19.45 26.54
C LEU A 168 -0.04 -19.85 28.02
N GLY A 169 0.93 -19.26 28.73
CA GLY A 169 1.27 -19.60 30.11
C GLY A 169 2.07 -20.90 30.26
N GLY A 170 2.69 -21.39 29.19
CA GLY A 170 3.51 -22.61 29.17
C GLY A 170 5.02 -22.30 29.11
N GLU A 171 5.85 -23.36 29.15
CA GLU A 171 7.33 -23.23 29.13
C GLU A 171 7.90 -22.76 27.78
N SER A 172 7.12 -22.80 26.70
CA SER A 172 7.55 -22.36 25.37
C SER A 172 6.45 -21.55 24.67
N PRO A 173 6.79 -20.42 24.04
CA PRO A 173 5.84 -19.68 23.23
C PRO A 173 5.41 -20.53 22.04
N VAL A 174 4.11 -20.50 21.72
CA VAL A 174 3.59 -21.13 20.51
C VAL A 174 3.34 -20.06 19.44
N SER A 175 3.36 -20.43 18.17
CA SER A 175 2.99 -19.48 17.11
C SER A 175 1.49 -19.13 17.16
N LEU A 176 1.12 -17.94 16.66
CA LEU A 176 -0.29 -17.55 16.48
C LEU A 176 -1.04 -18.61 15.69
N ARG A 177 -0.41 -19.20 14.68
CA ARG A 177 -0.99 -20.27 13.88
C ARG A 177 -1.32 -21.53 14.70
N GLU A 178 -0.41 -21.96 15.57
CA GLU A 178 -0.65 -23.10 16.45
C GLU A 178 -1.70 -22.80 17.50
N ARG A 179 -1.67 -21.60 18.08
CA ARG A 179 -2.70 -21.13 19.00
C ARG A 179 -4.09 -21.23 18.38
N MET A 180 -4.27 -20.78 17.15
CA MET A 180 -5.56 -20.88 16.44
C MET A 180 -5.99 -22.32 16.24
N ARG A 181 -5.05 -23.23 15.93
CA ARG A 181 -5.33 -24.67 15.80
C ARG A 181 -5.78 -25.28 17.13
N LEU A 182 -5.16 -24.87 18.24
CA LEU A 182 -5.42 -25.41 19.58
C LEU A 182 -6.70 -24.85 20.20
N LYS A 183 -6.89 -23.52 20.15
CA LYS A 183 -8.02 -22.84 20.81
C LYS A 183 -9.26 -22.67 19.93
N GLN A 184 -9.14 -22.83 18.61
CA GLN A 184 -10.25 -22.63 17.64
C GLN A 184 -10.97 -21.27 17.78
N GLU A 185 -10.23 -20.23 18.20
CA GLU A 185 -10.72 -18.85 18.38
C GLU A 185 -11.11 -18.23 17.03
N VAL A 186 -10.45 -18.64 15.96
CA VAL A 186 -10.61 -18.09 14.61
C VAL A 186 -10.66 -19.25 13.61
N ASN A 187 -11.46 -19.10 12.54
CA ASN A 187 -11.64 -20.14 11.53
C ASN A 187 -10.60 -20.08 10.41
N VAL A 188 -10.20 -18.86 9.99
CA VAL A 188 -9.23 -18.64 8.92
C VAL A 188 -8.22 -17.56 9.33
N LEU A 189 -6.94 -17.86 9.21
CA LEU A 189 -5.82 -16.93 9.32
C LEU A 189 -5.32 -16.54 7.94
N ILE A 190 -5.32 -15.24 7.66
CA ILE A 190 -4.56 -14.64 6.57
C ILE A 190 -3.25 -14.15 7.20
N ASP A 191 -2.11 -14.68 6.72
CA ASP A 191 -0.80 -14.21 7.15
C ASP A 191 -0.61 -12.76 6.70
N SER A 192 -0.21 -11.87 7.60
CA SER A 192 -0.04 -10.45 7.26
C SER A 192 1.20 -10.18 6.41
N LYS A 193 2.24 -11.01 6.46
CA LYS A 193 3.47 -10.78 5.70
C LYS A 193 3.44 -11.50 4.36
N ALA A 194 2.96 -12.75 4.33
CA ALA A 194 3.06 -13.61 3.15
C ALA A 194 2.48 -13.00 1.85
N PRO A 195 1.29 -12.39 1.84
CA PRO A 195 0.74 -11.70 0.67
C PRO A 195 1.67 -10.62 0.11
N LEU A 196 2.26 -9.82 0.99
CA LEU A 196 3.13 -8.71 0.59
C LEU A 196 4.45 -9.23 0.01
N LEU A 197 5.05 -10.23 0.66
CA LEU A 197 6.31 -10.83 0.19
C LEU A 197 6.12 -11.50 -1.18
N LEU A 198 4.97 -12.14 -1.41
CA LEU A 198 4.63 -12.71 -2.72
C LEU A 198 4.51 -11.65 -3.82
N GLU A 199 3.85 -10.53 -3.57
CA GLU A 199 3.75 -9.47 -4.57
C GLU A 199 5.12 -8.84 -4.87
N VAL A 200 5.98 -8.68 -3.85
CA VAL A 200 7.37 -8.24 -4.07
C VAL A 200 8.12 -9.24 -4.95
N LEU A 201 8.02 -10.54 -4.69
CA LEU A 201 8.68 -11.56 -5.52
C LEU A 201 8.13 -11.59 -6.95
N ARG A 202 6.82 -11.49 -7.14
CA ARG A 202 6.20 -11.43 -8.48
C ARG A 202 6.65 -10.19 -9.25
N TRP A 203 6.80 -9.07 -8.56
CA TRP A 203 7.37 -7.88 -9.16
C TRP A 203 8.83 -8.13 -9.58
N CYS A 204 9.64 -8.72 -8.70
CA CYS A 204 11.03 -9.04 -9.03
C CYS A 204 11.14 -9.98 -10.24
N GLU A 205 10.35 -11.05 -10.30
CA GLU A 205 10.33 -12.01 -11.41
C GLU A 205 9.96 -11.36 -12.75
N ARG A 206 9.19 -10.27 -12.72
CA ARG A 206 8.68 -9.60 -13.92
C ARG A 206 9.60 -8.49 -14.42
N PHE A 207 10.29 -7.79 -13.53
CA PHE A 207 10.99 -6.54 -13.86
C PHE A 207 12.48 -6.53 -13.56
N VAL A 208 12.99 -7.47 -12.76
CA VAL A 208 14.42 -7.55 -12.49
C VAL A 208 15.09 -8.39 -13.57
N ASP A 209 16.11 -7.81 -14.20
CA ASP A 209 16.90 -8.46 -15.25
C ASP A 209 17.64 -9.71 -14.72
N ASP A 210 18.21 -10.52 -15.61
CA ASP A 210 18.92 -11.78 -15.29
C ASP A 210 20.05 -11.64 -14.24
N ARG A 211 20.55 -10.42 -14.05
CA ARG A 211 21.56 -10.08 -13.03
C ARG A 211 21.04 -10.22 -11.60
N LYS A 212 19.70 -10.17 -11.41
CA LYS A 212 19.03 -10.28 -10.10
C LYS A 212 19.54 -9.31 -9.03
N THR A 213 20.07 -8.15 -9.43
CA THR A 213 20.53 -7.10 -8.51
C THR A 213 19.44 -6.06 -8.32
N LEU A 214 19.21 -5.65 -7.08
CA LEU A 214 18.18 -4.67 -6.74
C LEU A 214 18.63 -3.77 -5.59
N VAL A 215 18.17 -2.52 -5.64
CA VAL A 215 18.44 -1.52 -4.60
C VAL A 215 17.22 -1.43 -3.70
N LEU A 216 17.43 -1.56 -2.39
CA LEU A 216 16.35 -1.54 -1.41
C LEU A 216 16.46 -0.27 -0.54
N ASP A 217 15.59 0.70 -0.82
CA ASP A 217 15.40 1.87 0.03
C ASP A 217 14.16 1.69 0.89
N VAL A 218 14.36 1.19 2.11
CA VAL A 218 13.28 0.94 3.07
C VAL A 218 13.72 1.31 4.47
N THR A 219 12.75 1.46 5.38
CA THR A 219 13.05 1.71 6.78
C THR A 219 13.94 0.60 7.38
N PRO A 220 14.83 0.92 8.35
CA PRO A 220 15.76 -0.07 8.92
C PRO A 220 15.09 -1.31 9.51
N HIS A 221 13.81 -1.22 9.89
CA HIS A 221 13.06 -2.33 10.49
C HIS A 221 12.60 -3.34 9.43
N ASN A 222 12.39 -2.88 8.19
CA ASN A 222 11.95 -3.70 7.07
C ASN A 222 13.11 -4.15 6.17
N PHE A 223 14.27 -3.50 6.26
CA PHE A 223 15.44 -3.82 5.44
C PHE A 223 15.90 -5.27 5.62
N THR A 224 16.21 -5.69 6.85
CA THR A 224 16.72 -7.05 7.11
C THR A 224 15.74 -8.15 6.69
N PRO A 225 14.43 -8.08 7.01
CA PRO A 225 13.48 -9.09 6.54
C PRO A 225 13.36 -9.18 5.01
N LEU A 226 13.29 -8.04 4.32
CA LEU A 226 13.18 -8.02 2.86
C LEU A 226 14.47 -8.47 2.19
N ARG A 227 15.63 -8.08 2.73
CA ARG A 227 16.93 -8.57 2.27
C ARG A 227 17.02 -10.08 2.36
N LEU A 228 16.65 -10.66 3.50
CA LEU A 228 16.66 -12.12 3.68
C LEU A 228 15.73 -12.84 2.72
N LEU A 229 14.53 -12.29 2.47
CA LEU A 229 13.63 -12.82 1.44
C LEU A 229 14.32 -12.84 0.08
N LEU A 230 14.82 -11.69 -0.36
CA LEU A 230 15.37 -11.53 -1.71
C LEU A 230 16.63 -12.37 -1.91
N GLU A 231 17.55 -12.39 -0.94
CA GLU A 231 18.74 -13.26 -0.96
C GLU A 231 18.38 -14.74 -0.99
N HIS A 232 17.33 -15.16 -0.26
CA HIS A 232 16.85 -16.56 -0.30
C HIS A 232 16.34 -16.98 -1.69
N HIS A 233 15.83 -16.04 -2.48
CA HIS A 233 15.36 -16.26 -3.86
C HIS A 233 16.44 -15.93 -4.92
N GLY A 234 17.69 -15.74 -4.49
CA GLY A 234 18.85 -15.56 -5.37
C GLY A 234 19.02 -14.14 -5.92
N TYR A 235 18.45 -13.14 -5.25
CA TYR A 235 18.68 -11.73 -5.59
C TYR A 235 19.81 -11.14 -4.75
N SER A 236 20.59 -10.26 -5.37
CA SER A 236 21.59 -9.44 -4.68
C SER A 236 20.97 -8.10 -4.27
N VAL A 237 21.05 -7.79 -2.98
CA VAL A 237 20.41 -6.60 -2.40
C VAL A 237 21.46 -5.59 -2.02
N LEU A 238 21.36 -4.39 -2.61
CA LEU A 238 22.21 -3.25 -2.33
C LEU A 238 21.44 -2.20 -1.54
N THR A 239 22.12 -1.53 -0.62
CA THR A 239 21.65 -0.26 -0.05
C THR A 239 21.84 0.87 -1.07
N PRO A 240 21.16 2.02 -0.92
CA PRO A 240 21.37 3.18 -1.78
C PRO A 240 22.84 3.62 -1.85
N ALA A 241 23.60 3.50 -0.75
CA ALA A 241 25.02 3.83 -0.73
C ALA A 241 25.87 2.81 -1.53
N GLU A 242 25.62 1.52 -1.34
CA GLU A 242 26.31 0.45 -2.07
C GLU A 242 25.98 0.46 -3.57
N ALA A 243 24.79 0.94 -3.95
CA ALA A 243 24.38 1.08 -5.34
C ALA A 243 25.27 2.08 -6.10
N VAL A 244 25.62 3.21 -5.47
CA VAL A 244 26.52 4.21 -6.07
C VAL A 244 27.89 3.60 -6.35
N GLU A 245 28.46 2.89 -5.37
CA GLU A 245 29.76 2.22 -5.55
C GLU A 245 29.72 1.09 -6.58
N PHE A 246 28.57 0.42 -6.71
CA PHE A 246 28.36 -0.63 -7.70
C PHE A 246 28.32 -0.03 -9.11
N GLU A 247 27.58 1.05 -9.32
CA GLU A 247 27.53 1.77 -10.60
C GLU A 247 28.90 2.30 -11.01
N GLU A 248 29.66 2.87 -10.08
CA GLU A 248 31.01 3.36 -10.37
C GLU A 248 31.93 2.23 -10.84
N ARG A 249 31.87 1.07 -10.19
CA ARG A 249 32.63 -0.12 -10.59
C ARG A 249 32.22 -0.62 -11.98
N GLU A 250 30.91 -0.68 -12.24
CA GLU A 250 30.40 -1.16 -13.53
C GLU A 250 30.80 -0.23 -14.68
N ARG A 251 30.73 1.10 -14.48
CA ARG A 251 31.19 2.07 -15.48
C ARG A 251 32.66 1.90 -15.81
N VAL A 252 33.50 1.60 -14.82
CA VAL A 252 34.94 1.34 -15.03
C VAL A 252 35.16 0.05 -15.81
N GLU A 253 34.41 -1.01 -15.50
CA GLU A 253 34.50 -2.31 -16.20
C GLU A 253 34.06 -2.19 -17.67
N ILE A 254 32.91 -1.54 -17.94
CA ILE A 254 32.43 -1.28 -19.30
C ILE A 254 33.43 -0.42 -20.08
N ALA A 255 34.00 0.62 -19.46
CA ALA A 255 35.02 1.44 -20.09
C ALA A 255 36.30 0.65 -20.39
N ALA A 256 36.69 -0.28 -19.53
CA ALA A 256 37.83 -1.16 -19.74
C ALA A 256 37.57 -2.16 -20.89
N GLU A 257 36.38 -2.78 -20.95
CA GLU A 257 35.99 -3.67 -22.05
C GLU A 257 35.91 -2.92 -23.40
N ALA A 258 35.34 -1.72 -23.40
CA ALA A 258 35.27 -0.88 -24.60
C ALA A 258 36.68 -0.49 -25.09
N LYS A 259 37.58 -0.15 -24.16
CA LYS A 259 38.98 0.13 -24.48
C LYS A 259 39.69 -1.11 -25.02
N ALA A 260 39.49 -2.28 -24.43
CA ALA A 260 40.09 -3.52 -24.90
C ALA A 260 39.59 -3.89 -26.31
N LYS A 261 38.28 -3.72 -26.60
CA LYS A 261 37.73 -3.93 -27.95
C LYS A 261 38.32 -2.94 -28.95
N ALA A 262 38.47 -1.67 -28.59
CA ALA A 262 39.08 -0.66 -29.46
C ALA A 262 40.56 -0.96 -29.75
N GLU A 263 41.32 -1.44 -28.75
CA GLU A 263 42.73 -1.84 -28.94
C GLU A 263 42.86 -3.05 -29.87
N VAL A 264 41.96 -4.03 -29.77
CA VAL A 264 41.92 -5.18 -30.69
C VAL A 264 41.55 -4.76 -32.11
N GLU A 265 40.53 -3.91 -32.29
CA GLU A 265 40.17 -3.37 -33.61
C GLU A 265 41.30 -2.54 -34.23
N GLU A 266 42.03 -1.77 -33.42
CA GLU A 266 43.18 -1.00 -33.90
C GLU A 266 44.35 -1.91 -34.31
N GLN A 267 44.63 -2.98 -33.55
CA GLN A 267 45.63 -3.98 -33.93
C GLN A 267 45.26 -4.71 -35.22
N ASP A 268 44.00 -5.12 -35.38
CA ASP A 268 43.51 -5.74 -36.62
C ASP A 268 43.62 -4.79 -37.81
N ARG A 269 43.36 -3.49 -37.60
CA ARG A 269 43.50 -2.48 -38.66
C ARG A 269 44.97 -2.29 -39.05
N ARG A 270 45.89 -2.27 -38.09
CA ARG A 270 47.34 -2.19 -38.36
C ARG A 270 47.83 -3.44 -39.08
N HIS A 271 47.40 -4.63 -38.67
CA HIS A 271 47.75 -5.88 -39.35
C HIS A 271 47.22 -5.93 -40.79
N ARG A 272 46.00 -5.42 -41.06
CA ARG A 272 45.50 -5.25 -42.44
C ARG A 272 46.35 -4.28 -43.26
N GLN A 273 46.73 -3.14 -42.69
CA GLN A 273 47.59 -2.17 -43.38
C GLN A 273 48.97 -2.75 -43.70
N GLU A 274 49.57 -3.51 -42.78
CA GLU A 274 50.85 -4.20 -43.01
C GLU A 274 50.74 -5.27 -44.11
N LEU A 275 49.63 -6.02 -44.17
CA LEU A 275 49.37 -6.98 -45.25
C LEU A 275 49.19 -6.28 -46.61
N GLU A 276 48.45 -5.17 -46.65
CA GLU A 276 48.28 -4.35 -47.86
C GLU A 276 49.61 -3.76 -48.34
N GLU A 277 50.47 -3.29 -47.42
CA GLU A 277 51.81 -2.80 -47.74
C GLU A 277 52.72 -3.92 -48.25
N GLN A 278 52.68 -5.12 -47.66
CA GLN A 278 53.43 -6.28 -48.14
C GLN A 278 52.97 -6.72 -49.54
N GLU A 279 51.67 -6.68 -49.82
CA GLU A 279 51.10 -7.00 -51.13
C GLU A 279 51.48 -5.94 -52.18
N LEU A 280 51.53 -4.66 -51.80
CA LEU A 280 52.06 -3.57 -52.63
C LEU A 280 53.55 -3.70 -52.94
N VAL A 281 54.36 -4.19 -51.98
CA VAL A 281 55.78 -4.47 -52.21
C VAL A 281 55.98 -5.68 -53.13
N LEU A 282 55.15 -6.72 -53.02
CA LEU A 282 55.15 -7.89 -53.91
C LEU A 282 54.67 -7.56 -55.33
N THR A 283 53.66 -6.72 -55.48
CA THR A 283 53.22 -6.22 -56.79
C THR A 283 54.20 -5.20 -57.39
N GLY A 284 54.86 -4.39 -56.55
CA GLY A 284 55.96 -3.50 -56.93
C GLY A 284 57.22 -4.24 -57.40
N THR A 285 57.52 -5.41 -56.83
CA THR A 285 58.61 -6.28 -57.32
C THR A 285 58.26 -7.01 -58.62
N LEU A 286 56.98 -7.24 -58.93
CA LEU A 286 56.54 -7.71 -60.25
C LEU A 286 56.60 -6.62 -61.35
N TRP A 287 56.46 -5.34 -60.96
CA TRP A 287 56.53 -4.21 -61.89
C TRP A 287 57.95 -3.76 -62.25
N LEU A 288 58.97 -4.24 -61.54
CA LEU A 288 60.39 -3.98 -61.87
C LEU A 288 60.90 -4.72 -63.13
N SER A 289 60.06 -5.50 -63.82
CA SER A 289 60.38 -6.02 -65.17
C SER A 289 59.78 -5.21 -66.33
N GLY A 290 59.05 -4.13 -66.06
CA GLY A 290 58.31 -3.43 -67.09
C GLY A 290 58.34 -1.92 -66.95
N ARG A 291 59.13 -1.28 -67.84
CA ARG A 291 58.82 0.00 -68.51
C ARG A 291 59.56 1.25 -68.00
N GLN A 292 60.64 1.56 -68.70
CA GLN A 292 61.10 2.92 -68.96
C GLN A 292 60.05 3.70 -69.77
N ARG A 293 59.68 4.93 -69.34
CA ARG A 293 59.82 6.22 -70.08
C ARG A 293 58.86 7.32 -69.59
N GLY A 294 59.43 8.52 -69.42
CA GLY A 294 58.80 9.87 -69.48
C GLY A 294 58.26 10.35 -68.13
N ALA A 295 58.86 11.33 -67.43
CA ALA A 295 58.89 12.79 -67.69
C ALA A 295 57.46 13.36 -67.85
N GLU A 296 56.98 14.41 -67.18
CA GLU A 296 57.61 15.54 -66.49
C GLU A 296 56.53 16.37 -65.73
N ASN A 297 56.96 17.09 -64.69
CA ASN A 297 56.55 18.44 -64.23
C ASN A 297 55.33 18.74 -63.33
N ALA A 298 55.68 19.60 -62.35
CA ALA A 298 54.94 20.68 -61.68
C ALA A 298 53.93 20.30 -60.58
N ALA A 299 53.78 21.02 -59.47
CA ALA A 299 54.49 22.12 -58.81
C ALA A 299 53.71 22.41 -57.50
N ALA A 300 54.41 22.83 -56.44
CA ALA A 300 53.88 23.63 -55.31
C ALA A 300 52.80 22.96 -54.43
N SER A 301 52.64 23.22 -53.12
CA SER A 301 53.16 24.21 -52.19
C SER A 301 52.66 23.80 -50.79
N GLN A 302 53.46 24.10 -49.75
CA GLN A 302 53.11 24.63 -48.41
C GLN A 302 51.64 24.47 -47.92
N ASP A 303 51.34 24.11 -46.67
CA ASP A 303 51.77 24.81 -45.46
C ASP A 303 51.29 24.10 -44.18
N THR A 304 51.99 24.49 -43.11
CA THR A 304 51.81 24.26 -41.67
C THR A 304 50.49 24.77 -41.06
N SER A 305 50.03 24.16 -39.97
CA SER A 305 49.92 24.85 -38.65
C SER A 305 49.37 23.96 -37.52
N THR A 306 50.12 23.95 -36.43
CA THR A 306 49.79 23.69 -35.01
C THR A 306 48.72 24.64 -34.44
N THR A 307 47.96 24.23 -33.41
CA THR A 307 48.00 24.81 -32.04
C THR A 307 47.01 24.14 -31.06
N ASP A 308 47.48 23.99 -29.82
CA ASP A 308 46.78 23.70 -28.57
C ASP A 308 45.67 24.72 -28.21
N GLU A 309 44.70 24.35 -27.36
CA GLU A 309 44.63 24.83 -25.95
C GLU A 309 43.43 24.28 -25.14
N LYS A 310 43.69 24.14 -23.83
CA LYS A 310 42.80 23.82 -22.71
C LYS A 310 41.84 24.99 -22.40
N ASP A 311 40.69 24.71 -21.76
CA ASP A 311 40.50 25.17 -20.37
C ASP A 311 39.29 24.58 -19.62
N LYS A 312 39.53 24.34 -18.33
CA LYS A 312 38.57 24.07 -17.25
C LYS A 312 37.91 25.38 -16.80
N VAL A 313 36.79 25.32 -16.09
CA VAL A 313 36.57 25.95 -14.76
C VAL A 313 35.11 25.73 -14.29
N ALA A 314 34.97 25.15 -13.10
CA ALA A 314 33.79 25.22 -12.22
C ALA A 314 33.94 26.43 -11.27
N PRO A 315 32.87 26.92 -10.60
CA PRO A 315 32.91 26.77 -9.14
C PRO A 315 31.57 26.69 -8.38
N LYS A 316 31.64 26.02 -7.21
CA LYS A 316 31.06 26.33 -5.87
C LYS A 316 29.52 26.45 -5.76
N GLY A 317 28.82 25.81 -4.83
CA GLY A 317 29.17 25.38 -3.47
C GLY A 317 28.54 26.34 -2.45
N THR A 318 27.46 25.93 -1.79
CA THR A 318 26.98 26.53 -0.52
C THR A 318 26.30 25.47 0.34
N GLU A 319 27.01 25.05 1.40
CA GLU A 319 26.47 24.34 2.55
C GLU A 319 25.47 25.21 3.31
N LYS A 320 24.38 24.60 3.79
CA LYS A 320 23.64 25.11 4.94
C LYS A 320 23.34 23.98 5.91
N GLU A 321 24.11 23.99 6.99
CA GLU A 321 23.78 23.45 8.30
C GLU A 321 22.33 23.74 8.71
N LYS A 322 21.63 22.73 9.22
CA LYS A 322 20.64 22.92 10.28
C LYS A 322 20.57 21.71 11.20
N ARG A 323 20.87 21.96 12.47
CA ARG A 323 20.75 21.05 13.61
C ARG A 323 19.30 20.92 14.10
N GLN A 324 18.99 19.73 14.59
CA GLN A 324 18.13 19.38 15.74
C GLN A 324 16.61 19.61 15.70
N ALA A 325 15.85 18.51 15.76
CA ALA A 325 14.80 18.20 16.77
C ALA A 325 14.22 16.79 16.48
N LYS A 326 14.51 15.79 17.31
CA LYS A 326 13.58 15.21 18.32
C LYS A 326 12.26 14.67 17.75
N SER A 327 12.21 13.34 17.69
CA SER A 327 11.07 12.43 17.83
C SER A 327 9.70 13.09 18.04
N ASP A 328 8.85 12.97 17.02
CA ASP A 328 7.42 12.58 17.07
C ASP A 328 6.70 13.12 15.82
N GLU A 329 7.24 12.85 14.62
CA GLU A 329 6.65 13.34 13.38
C GLU A 329 5.66 12.32 12.80
N ALA A 330 4.43 12.78 12.64
CA ALA A 330 3.20 12.03 12.39
C ALA A 330 3.24 11.12 11.14
N PRO A 331 2.33 10.12 11.05
CA PRO A 331 2.19 9.25 9.88
C PRO A 331 2.05 10.00 8.54
N ALA A 332 1.57 11.26 8.55
CA ALA A 332 1.52 12.14 7.38
C ALA A 332 2.89 12.49 6.79
N ALA A 333 3.89 12.75 7.63
CA ALA A 333 5.22 13.16 7.18
C ALA A 333 5.98 12.00 6.50
N ARG A 334 5.85 10.77 7.04
CA ARG A 334 6.42 9.56 6.40
C ARG A 334 5.76 9.24 5.06
N ARG A 335 4.45 9.51 4.90
CA ARG A 335 3.70 9.27 3.65
C ARG A 335 4.16 10.19 2.52
N ALA A 336 4.34 11.48 2.80
CA ALA A 336 4.87 12.44 1.85
C ALA A 336 6.31 12.07 1.42
N ALA A 337 7.12 11.49 2.31
CA ALA A 337 8.49 11.12 2.00
C ALA A 337 8.59 10.06 0.88
N THR A 338 7.75 9.02 0.88
CA THR A 338 7.77 7.98 -0.16
C THR A 338 7.35 8.53 -1.53
N ILE A 339 6.27 9.31 -1.58
CA ILE A 339 5.80 9.92 -2.84
C ILE A 339 6.82 10.95 -3.35
N ASN A 340 7.38 11.76 -2.45
CA ASN A 340 8.42 12.74 -2.81
C ASN A 340 9.71 12.06 -3.29
N ALA A 341 10.08 10.92 -2.72
CA ALA A 341 11.24 10.14 -3.17
C ALA A 341 11.02 9.61 -4.59
N VAL A 342 9.84 9.08 -4.89
CA VAL A 342 9.46 8.69 -6.26
C VAL A 342 9.53 9.91 -7.19
N HIS A 343 8.90 11.02 -6.81
CA HIS A 343 8.92 12.25 -7.61
C HIS A 343 10.35 12.76 -7.86
N ALA A 344 11.23 12.74 -6.86
CA ALA A 344 12.64 13.13 -7.00
C ALA A 344 13.43 12.21 -7.94
N THR A 345 13.13 10.91 -7.90
CA THR A 345 13.76 9.91 -8.79
C THR A 345 13.34 10.11 -10.24
N LEU A 346 12.11 10.59 -10.48
CA LEU A 346 11.60 10.89 -11.83
C LEU A 346 12.09 12.23 -12.37
N THR A 347 12.23 13.23 -11.50
CA THR A 347 12.60 14.60 -11.90
C THR A 347 14.10 14.85 -11.94
N SER A 348 14.95 13.91 -11.51
CA SER A 348 16.40 14.04 -11.56
C SER A 348 16.93 14.19 -13.00
N GLY A 349 16.20 13.74 -14.02
CA GLY A 349 16.49 14.06 -15.43
C GLY A 349 17.74 13.37 -16.00
N ASP A 350 18.39 12.50 -15.23
CA ASP A 350 19.64 11.84 -15.61
C ASP A 350 19.45 10.71 -16.64
N GLY A 351 18.20 10.30 -16.92
CA GLY A 351 17.88 9.22 -17.85
C GLY A 351 18.29 7.80 -17.36
N VAL A 352 18.88 7.70 -16.17
CA VAL A 352 19.39 6.45 -15.58
C VAL A 352 18.30 5.67 -14.85
N SER A 353 17.31 6.36 -14.27
CA SER A 353 16.25 5.74 -13.47
C SER A 353 15.02 5.45 -14.34
N ASP A 354 14.93 4.24 -14.88
CA ASP A 354 13.71 3.78 -15.58
C ASP A 354 12.57 3.61 -14.56
N PRO A 355 11.48 4.40 -14.64
CA PRO A 355 10.34 4.30 -13.73
C PRO A 355 9.70 2.90 -13.71
N ARG A 356 9.80 2.15 -14.81
CA ARG A 356 9.30 0.77 -14.93
C ARG A 356 10.02 -0.20 -14.01
N ARG A 357 11.24 0.15 -13.60
CA ARG A 357 12.10 -0.66 -12.72
C ARG A 357 11.98 -0.24 -11.25
N CYS A 358 11.04 0.65 -10.92
CA CYS A 358 10.75 1.05 -9.55
C CYS A 358 9.54 0.28 -8.98
N CYS A 359 9.72 -0.34 -7.81
CA CYS A 359 8.64 -0.92 -7.02
C CYS A 359 8.33 0.00 -5.84
N VAL A 360 7.10 0.50 -5.76
CA VAL A 360 6.68 1.38 -4.66
C VAL A 360 5.79 0.60 -3.70
N LEU A 361 6.28 0.35 -2.49
CA LEU A 361 5.53 -0.33 -1.43
C LEU A 361 4.82 0.70 -0.54
N ILE A 362 3.50 0.69 -0.53
CA ILE A 362 2.68 1.61 0.28
C ILE A 362 1.68 0.85 1.15
N ASN A 363 1.39 1.39 2.32
CA ASN A 363 0.44 0.75 3.25
C ASN A 363 -1.02 1.16 2.98
N GLN A 364 -1.23 2.40 2.51
CA GLN A 364 -2.54 3.01 2.29
C GLN A 364 -2.82 3.17 0.79
N PRO A 365 -4.09 3.15 0.36
CA PRO A 365 -4.46 3.48 -1.01
C PRO A 365 -4.26 4.97 -1.32
N PHE A 366 -4.16 5.80 -0.27
CA PHE A 366 -3.95 7.24 -0.41
C PHE A 366 -2.61 7.55 -1.10
N GLY A 367 -2.69 8.23 -2.24
CA GLY A 367 -1.53 8.54 -3.09
C GLY A 367 -1.36 7.61 -4.29
N LEU A 368 -2.16 6.55 -4.43
CA LEU A 368 -2.20 5.74 -5.65
C LEU A 368 -2.64 6.58 -6.86
N GLU A 369 -3.72 7.36 -6.71
CA GLU A 369 -4.19 8.26 -7.78
C GLU A 369 -3.11 9.24 -8.22
N HIS A 370 -2.31 9.76 -7.28
CA HIS A 370 -1.22 10.67 -7.61
C HIS A 370 -0.04 9.95 -8.29
N LEU A 371 0.24 8.69 -7.92
CA LEU A 371 1.22 7.87 -8.64
C LEU A 371 0.72 7.51 -10.04
N ASP A 372 -0.58 7.26 -10.22
CA ASP A 372 -1.19 7.00 -11.52
C ASP A 372 -1.13 8.26 -12.40
N GLU A 373 -1.46 9.44 -11.87
CA GLU A 373 -1.29 10.74 -12.54
C GLU A 373 0.17 10.97 -12.96
N LEU A 374 1.12 10.73 -12.07
CA LEU A 374 2.56 10.80 -12.38
C LEU A 374 2.96 9.82 -13.49
N ALA A 375 2.35 8.64 -13.53
CA ALA A 375 2.57 7.64 -14.57
C ALA A 375 2.06 8.14 -15.92
N GLU A 376 0.83 8.65 -15.94
CA GLU A 376 0.19 9.19 -17.13
C GLU A 376 0.97 10.38 -17.71
N ASP A 377 1.39 11.32 -16.86
CA ASP A 377 2.18 12.49 -17.25
C ASP A 377 3.57 12.10 -17.80
N ALA A 378 4.19 11.06 -17.24
CA ALA A 378 5.46 10.53 -17.71
C ALA A 378 5.33 9.62 -18.95
N GLY A 379 4.11 9.22 -19.33
CA GLY A 379 3.87 8.20 -20.36
C GLY A 379 4.34 6.79 -19.94
N GLU A 380 4.51 6.57 -18.64
CA GLU A 380 5.08 5.36 -18.05
C GLU A 380 4.06 4.64 -17.15
N LYS A 381 4.33 3.37 -16.82
CA LYS A 381 3.47 2.60 -15.91
C LYS A 381 4.21 2.26 -14.64
N PHE A 382 3.70 2.73 -13.50
CA PHE A 382 4.16 2.30 -12.19
C PHE A 382 3.52 0.97 -11.77
N HIS A 383 4.22 0.26 -10.89
CA HIS A 383 3.72 -0.95 -10.25
C HIS A 383 3.68 -0.76 -8.73
N PRO A 384 2.79 0.11 -8.21
CA PRO A 384 2.65 0.27 -6.78
C PRO A 384 2.06 -1.00 -6.17
N VAL A 385 2.62 -1.40 -5.03
CA VAL A 385 2.16 -2.54 -4.24
C VAL A 385 1.52 -1.96 -2.98
N CYS A 386 0.19 -1.92 -2.95
CA CYS A 386 -0.58 -1.39 -1.83
C CYS A 386 -1.01 -2.51 -0.86
N ALA A 387 -0.51 -2.47 0.38
CA ALA A 387 -0.83 -3.49 1.38
C ALA A 387 -2.32 -3.56 1.69
N ALA A 388 -3.01 -2.42 1.82
CA ALA A 388 -4.43 -2.39 2.13
C ALA A 388 -5.29 -3.05 1.04
N GLU A 389 -4.95 -2.83 -0.24
CA GLU A 389 -5.64 -3.48 -1.36
C GLU A 389 -5.38 -4.98 -1.41
N ILE A 390 -4.14 -5.41 -1.18
CA ILE A 390 -3.77 -6.82 -1.13
C ILE A 390 -4.55 -7.52 -0.02
N TYR A 391 -4.57 -6.96 1.18
CA TYR A 391 -5.32 -7.56 2.29
C TYR A 391 -6.81 -7.63 2.01
N ASP A 392 -7.42 -6.57 1.46
CA ASP A 392 -8.83 -6.60 1.05
C ASP A 392 -9.10 -7.69 0.00
N ASP A 393 -8.18 -7.87 -0.95
CA ASP A 393 -8.26 -8.91 -1.97
C ASP A 393 -8.25 -10.32 -1.37
N TYR A 394 -7.44 -10.58 -0.35
CA TYR A 394 -7.48 -11.86 0.37
C TYR A 394 -8.77 -12.04 1.17
N PHE A 395 -9.26 -11.00 1.84
CA PHE A 395 -10.58 -11.05 2.49
C PHE A 395 -11.71 -11.32 1.48
N ARG A 396 -11.63 -10.70 0.29
CA ARG A 396 -12.56 -10.95 -0.82
C ARG A 396 -12.50 -12.40 -1.26
N GLN A 397 -11.31 -12.98 -1.43
CA GLN A 397 -11.13 -14.38 -1.83
C GLN A 397 -11.74 -15.34 -0.80
N VAL A 398 -11.46 -15.13 0.49
CA VAL A 398 -12.06 -15.93 1.58
C VAL A 398 -13.59 -15.86 1.51
N ARG A 399 -14.16 -14.69 1.27
CA ARG A 399 -15.62 -14.53 1.10
C ARG A 399 -16.15 -15.28 -0.11
N VAL A 400 -15.50 -15.18 -1.27
CA VAL A 400 -15.90 -15.90 -2.48
C VAL A 400 -15.90 -17.41 -2.23
N TRP A 401 -14.84 -17.96 -1.63
CA TRP A 401 -14.80 -19.39 -1.31
C TRP A 401 -15.86 -19.80 -0.28
N THR A 402 -16.18 -18.92 0.65
CA THR A 402 -17.26 -19.14 1.63
C THR A 402 -18.61 -19.26 0.92
N ARG A 403 -18.89 -18.39 -0.05
CA ARG A 403 -20.12 -18.45 -0.88
C ARG A 403 -20.18 -19.71 -1.74
N MET A 404 -19.03 -20.19 -2.22
CA MET A 404 -18.92 -21.46 -2.94
C MET A 404 -19.10 -22.69 -2.06
N GLY A 405 -19.26 -22.53 -0.74
CA GLY A 405 -19.48 -23.65 0.19
C GLY A 405 -18.19 -24.33 0.68
N HIS A 406 -17.00 -23.81 0.38
CA HIS A 406 -15.75 -24.38 0.90
C HIS A 406 -15.65 -24.21 2.40
N SER A 407 -15.25 -25.25 3.13
CA SER A 407 -15.06 -25.21 4.59
C SER A 407 -13.85 -24.34 4.98
N ALA A 408 -13.81 -23.89 6.24
CA ALA A 408 -12.69 -23.09 6.76
C ALA A 408 -11.34 -23.81 6.61
N ALA A 409 -11.31 -25.13 6.84
CA ALA A 409 -10.10 -25.93 6.69
C ALA A 409 -9.62 -26.02 5.23
N VAL A 410 -10.54 -26.05 4.26
CA VAL A 410 -10.20 -26.03 2.82
C VAL A 410 -9.66 -24.66 2.44
N ILE A 411 -10.32 -23.59 2.86
CA ILE A 411 -9.87 -22.20 2.63
C ILE A 411 -8.47 -21.98 3.22
N GLN A 412 -8.26 -22.42 4.47
CA GLN A 412 -6.98 -22.26 5.11
C GLN A 412 -5.86 -23.00 4.38
N ARG A 413 -6.12 -24.24 3.93
CA ARG A 413 -5.16 -25.04 3.18
C ARG A 413 -4.79 -24.38 1.85
N GLU A 414 -5.76 -23.82 1.16
CA GLU A 414 -5.55 -23.08 -0.09
C GLU A 414 -4.66 -21.85 0.14
N LEU A 415 -4.92 -21.09 1.22
CA LEU A 415 -4.05 -19.96 1.60
C LEU A 415 -2.62 -20.43 1.92
N ASP A 416 -2.48 -21.52 2.68
CA ASP A 416 -1.16 -22.06 3.03
C ASP A 416 -0.39 -22.49 1.77
N GLN A 417 -1.06 -23.13 0.81
CA GLN A 417 -0.47 -23.52 -0.47
C GLN A 417 -0.03 -22.31 -1.29
N ARG A 418 -0.83 -21.23 -1.31
CA ARG A 418 -0.45 -19.98 -1.99
C ARG A 418 0.77 -19.33 -1.35
N PHE A 419 0.89 -19.43 -0.03
CA PHE A 419 2.00 -18.86 0.75
C PHE A 419 3.24 -19.76 0.82
N GLU A 420 3.18 -20.98 0.26
CA GLU A 420 4.29 -21.93 0.26
C GLU A 420 5.61 -21.34 -0.30
N PRO A 421 5.62 -20.54 -1.40
CA PRO A 421 6.86 -20.01 -1.96
C PRO A 421 7.66 -19.13 -0.99
N VAL A 422 6.99 -18.45 -0.05
CA VAL A 422 7.62 -17.53 0.92
C VAL A 422 7.76 -18.14 2.31
N ARG A 423 7.35 -19.40 2.49
CA ARG A 423 7.28 -20.05 3.80
C ARG A 423 8.63 -20.10 4.51
N GLY A 424 9.67 -20.54 3.79
CA GLY A 424 11.03 -20.64 4.32
C GLY A 424 11.59 -19.28 4.74
N SER A 425 11.37 -18.23 3.94
CA SER A 425 11.77 -16.87 4.27
C SER A 425 11.03 -16.35 5.51
N LEU A 426 9.74 -16.63 5.65
CA LEU A 426 8.96 -16.24 6.82
C LEU A 426 9.47 -16.93 8.09
N ASP A 427 9.84 -18.21 8.02
CA ASP A 427 10.42 -18.95 9.13
C ASP A 427 11.79 -18.35 9.54
N ALA A 428 12.64 -18.01 8.57
CA ALA A 428 13.92 -17.35 8.82
C ALA A 428 13.74 -15.95 9.45
N ILE A 429 12.78 -15.17 8.97
CA ILE A 429 12.45 -13.85 9.53
C ILE A 429 11.93 -13.99 10.97
N ALA A 430 11.12 -15.00 11.26
CA ALA A 430 10.63 -15.26 12.61
C ALA A 430 11.76 -15.63 13.56
N ALA A 431 12.68 -16.51 13.14
CA ALA A 431 13.85 -16.88 13.92
C ALA A 431 14.72 -15.68 14.26
N LEU A 432 14.97 -14.78 13.30
CA LEU A 432 15.76 -13.56 13.51
C LEU A 432 15.11 -12.61 14.53
N ASN A 433 13.78 -12.49 14.51
CA ASN A 433 13.06 -11.67 15.48
C ASN A 433 13.13 -12.26 16.90
N GLN A 434 13.09 -13.59 17.04
CA GLN A 434 13.28 -14.25 18.33
C GLN A 434 14.67 -13.96 18.91
N THR A 435 15.74 -14.11 18.10
CA THR A 435 17.11 -13.83 18.57
C THR A 435 17.29 -12.38 19.00
N ARG A 436 16.69 -11.44 18.26
CA ARG A 436 16.73 -10.00 18.60
C ARG A 436 16.01 -9.71 19.91
N THR A 437 14.91 -10.41 20.19
CA THR A 437 14.11 -10.22 21.40
C THR A 437 14.84 -10.77 22.63
N GLU A 438 15.42 -11.95 22.53
CA GLU A 438 16.26 -12.54 23.58
C GLU A 438 17.48 -11.68 23.91
N SER A 439 18.13 -11.13 22.89
CA SER A 439 19.29 -10.24 23.05
C SER A 439 18.93 -8.96 23.79
N LYS A 440 17.78 -8.34 23.47
CA LYS A 440 17.27 -7.16 24.17
C LYS A 440 16.92 -7.46 25.62
N GLN A 441 16.26 -8.59 25.90
CA GLN A 441 15.94 -9.01 27.27
C GLN A 441 17.19 -9.25 28.10
N ARG A 442 18.23 -9.89 27.54
CA ARG A 442 19.53 -10.08 28.21
C ARG A 442 20.24 -8.75 28.50
N GLN A 443 20.23 -7.81 27.57
CA GLN A 443 20.82 -6.48 27.78
C GLN A 443 20.08 -5.66 28.85
N HIS A 444 18.75 -5.74 28.88
CA HIS A 444 17.95 -5.11 29.94
C HIS A 444 18.26 -5.71 31.32
N PHE A 445 18.47 -7.03 31.40
CA PHE A 445 18.83 -7.71 32.64
C PHE A 445 20.26 -7.39 33.14
N LEU A 446 21.18 -7.07 32.23
CA LEU A 446 22.55 -6.69 32.55
C LEU A 446 22.73 -5.18 32.81
N GLY A 447 21.85 -4.33 32.26
CA GLY A 447 21.88 -2.87 32.44
C GLY A 447 21.09 -2.35 33.66
N SER A 448 20.38 -3.22 34.39
CA SER A 448 19.67 -2.87 35.64
C SER A 448 20.42 -3.31 36.91
N LYS A 449 21.75 -3.52 36.83
CA LYS A 449 22.60 -3.77 38.00
C LYS A 449 23.43 -2.56 38.38
#